data_AF-A0A382XI36-F1
#
_entry.id   AF-A0A382XI36-F1
#
_cell.length_a   1.000
_cell.length_b   1.000
_cell.length_c   1.000
_cell.angle_alpha   90.00
_cell.angle_beta   90.00
_cell.angle_gamma   90.00
#
_symmetry.space_group_name_H-M   'P 1'
#
loop_
_entity.id
_entity.type
_entity.pdbx_description
1 polymer ?
#
loop_
_entity_poly.entity_id
_entity_poly.type
_entity_poly.pdbx_seq_one_letter_code
_entity_poly.pdbx_strand_id
1 'polypeptide(L)'
;MNPWLMVLVMVFAWGFFALQLTVKFGALTKMAPESRFNDIGRRIGRLLKMGIGQEKLIGRSRERGAGIMHAFIFWGALLIGVRELTLMGEGFVSGFQEYLPLLGSESILGFIYISVYN
;
A
#
# COMPACT_ATOMS: atom_id res chain seq x y z
N MET A 1 -9.19 1.51 23.07
CA MET A 1 -10.12 2.25 22.17
C MET A 1 -11.51 1.68 22.31
N ASN A 2 -12.59 2.46 22.08
CA ASN A 2 -13.95 1.91 22.10
C ASN A 2 -14.22 1.19 20.75
N PRO A 3 -14.39 -0.15 20.74
CA PRO A 3 -14.53 -0.92 19.50
C PRO A 3 -15.72 -0.46 18.65
N TRP A 4 -16.81 0.00 19.27
CA TRP A 4 -18.00 0.46 18.56
C TRP A 4 -17.76 1.74 17.77
N LEU A 5 -16.97 2.67 18.31
CA LEU A 5 -16.56 3.87 17.59
C LEU A 5 -15.65 3.51 16.41
N MET A 6 -14.78 2.52 16.60
CA MET A 6 -13.89 2.04 15.53
C MET A 6 -14.67 1.41 14.38
N VAL A 7 -15.65 0.55 14.69
CA VAL A 7 -16.57 -0.01 13.69
C VAL A 7 -17.25 1.10 12.90
N LEU A 8 -17.81 2.10 13.60
CA LEU A 8 -18.51 3.20 12.95
C LEU A 8 -17.59 3.94 11.97
N VAL A 9 -16.40 4.37 12.44
CA VAL A 9 -15.43 5.09 11.60
C VAL A 9 -15.00 4.25 10.40
N MET A 10 -14.72 2.96 10.59
CA MET A 10 -14.32 2.07 9.50
C MET A 10 -15.44 1.88 8.49
N VAL A 11 -16.68 1.64 8.92
CA VAL A 11 -17.82 1.49 8.00
C VAL A 11 -18.00 2.74 7.14
N PHE A 12 -17.90 3.93 7.73
CA PHE A 12 -17.97 5.19 6.97
C PHE A 12 -16.78 5.37 6.01
N ALA A 13 -15.55 5.17 6.49
CA ALA A 13 -14.34 5.35 5.68
C ALA A 13 -14.28 4.34 4.51
N TRP A 14 -14.48 3.06 4.79
CA TRP A 14 -14.49 1.99 3.78
C TRP A 14 -15.71 2.08 2.87
N GLY A 15 -16.87 2.50 3.38
CA GLY A 15 -18.06 2.76 2.57
C GLY A 15 -17.81 3.85 1.54
N PHE A 16 -17.26 4.99 1.96
CA PHE A 16 -16.91 6.08 1.03
C PHE A 16 -15.83 5.64 0.04
N PHE A 17 -14.80 4.94 0.50
CA PHE A 17 -13.75 4.40 -0.36
C PHE A 17 -14.31 3.43 -1.41
N ALA A 18 -15.20 2.52 -1.02
CA ALA A 18 -15.86 1.58 -1.91
C ALA A 18 -16.69 2.31 -2.98
N LEU A 19 -17.45 3.33 -2.60
CA LEU A 19 -18.18 4.17 -3.56
C LEU A 19 -17.23 4.80 -4.59
N GLN A 20 -16.11 5.37 -4.15
CA GLN A 20 -15.11 5.95 -5.06
C GLN A 20 -14.49 4.90 -5.99
N LEU A 21 -14.24 3.69 -5.47
CA LEU A 21 -13.75 2.58 -6.28
C LEU A 21 -14.78 2.17 -7.33
N THR A 22 -16.07 2.04 -7.00
CA THR A 22 -17.09 1.61 -7.97
C THR A 22 -17.18 2.55 -9.17
N VAL A 23 -17.09 3.86 -8.96
CA VAL A 23 -17.09 4.86 -10.04
C VAL A 23 -15.88 4.66 -10.95
N LYS A 24 -14.69 4.52 -10.37
CA LYS A 24 -13.45 4.34 -11.13
C LYS A 24 -13.43 3.00 -11.87
N PHE A 25 -13.79 1.91 -11.20
CA PHE A 25 -13.90 0.58 -11.81
C PHE A 25 -14.93 0.57 -12.94
N GLY A 26 -16.08 1.23 -12.77
CA GLY A 26 -17.09 1.37 -13.82
C GLY A 26 -16.59 2.13 -15.05
N ALA A 27 -15.68 3.09 -14.89
CA ALA A 27 -14.99 3.71 -16.02
C ALA A 27 -13.98 2.76 -16.68
N LEU A 28 -13.24 1.98 -15.89
CA LEU A 28 -12.27 1.01 -16.40
C LEU A 28 -12.92 -0.14 -17.18
N THR A 29 -14.10 -0.61 -16.77
CA THR A 29 -14.81 -1.71 -17.45
C THR A 29 -15.37 -1.32 -18.82
N LYS A 30 -15.54 -0.01 -19.08
CA LYS A 30 -15.97 0.51 -20.39
C LYS A 30 -14.84 0.66 -21.40
N MET A 31 -13.58 0.47 -20.98
CA MET A 31 -12.43 0.50 -21.87
C MET A 31 -12.25 -0.82 -22.63
N ALA A 32 -11.39 -0.80 -23.65
CA ALA A 32 -11.10 -1.98 -24.46
C ALA A 32 -10.63 -3.16 -23.57
N PRO A 33 -11.16 -4.38 -23.79
CA PRO A 33 -10.77 -5.54 -23.00
C PRO A 33 -9.30 -5.89 -23.26
N GLU A 34 -8.51 -5.93 -22.21
CA GLU A 34 -7.10 -6.33 -22.26
C GLU A 34 -6.94 -7.70 -21.57
N SER A 35 -6.27 -8.66 -22.22
CA SER A 35 -5.91 -9.92 -21.57
C SER A 35 -4.86 -9.67 -20.49
N ARG A 36 -5.31 -9.70 -19.23
CA ARG A 36 -4.47 -9.42 -18.05
C ARG A 36 -3.56 -10.59 -17.66
N PHE A 37 -3.89 -11.80 -18.11
CA PHE A 37 -3.15 -13.03 -17.82
C PHE A 37 -2.08 -13.35 -18.88
N ASN A 38 -2.01 -12.58 -19.96
CA ASN A 38 -0.91 -12.70 -20.92
C ASN A 38 0.32 -11.96 -20.36
N ASP A 39 1.49 -12.62 -20.43
CA ASP A 39 2.80 -12.08 -20.06
C ASP A 39 2.92 -11.61 -18.59
N ILE A 40 2.36 -12.37 -17.64
CA ILE A 40 2.41 -12.06 -16.20
C ILE A 40 3.84 -11.74 -15.74
N GLY A 41 4.84 -12.55 -16.13
CA GLY A 41 6.24 -12.32 -15.76
C GLY A 41 6.77 -10.96 -16.25
N ARG A 42 6.43 -10.57 -17.49
CA ARG A 42 6.84 -9.27 -18.06
C ARG A 42 6.11 -8.11 -17.38
N ARG A 43 4.87 -8.32 -16.92
CA ARG A 43 4.10 -7.31 -16.16
C ARG A 43 4.63 -7.14 -14.75
N ILE A 44 4.93 -8.23 -14.04
CA ILE A 44 5.56 -8.20 -12.72
C ILE A 44 6.93 -7.51 -12.82
N GLY A 45 7.76 -7.88 -13.79
CA GLY A 45 9.04 -7.21 -14.02
C GLY A 45 8.89 -5.70 -14.29
N ARG A 46 7.86 -5.31 -15.06
CA ARG A 46 7.52 -3.90 -15.29
C ARG A 46 7.03 -3.20 -14.03
N LEU A 47 6.22 -3.85 -13.19
CA LEU A 47 5.76 -3.32 -11.92
C LEU A 47 6.93 -3.10 -10.95
N LEU A 48 7.82 -4.09 -10.82
CA LEU A 48 8.99 -3.97 -9.94
C LEU A 48 9.94 -2.87 -10.41
N LYS A 49 10.21 -2.78 -11.71
CA LYS A 49 11.11 -1.76 -12.26
C LYS A 49 10.52 -0.35 -12.23
N MET A 50 9.31 -0.18 -12.76
CA MET A 50 8.71 1.14 -12.93
C MET A 50 7.88 1.58 -11.72
N GLY A 51 7.16 0.66 -11.08
CA GLY A 51 6.29 0.97 -9.94
C GLY A 51 7.04 0.98 -8.61
N ILE A 52 7.86 -0.03 -8.34
CA ILE A 52 8.60 -0.11 -7.07
C ILE A 52 9.95 0.62 -7.18
N GLY A 53 10.71 0.35 -8.24
CA GLY A 53 12.01 0.97 -8.49
C GLY A 53 11.94 2.41 -9.03
N GLN A 54 10.75 2.90 -9.40
CA GLN A 54 10.52 4.26 -9.92
C GLN A 54 11.50 4.63 -11.07
N GLU A 55 11.94 3.64 -11.85
CA GLU A 55 13.03 3.75 -12.85
C GLU A 55 12.75 4.84 -13.90
N LYS A 56 11.47 5.03 -14.25
CA LYS A 56 11.04 6.05 -15.23
C LYS A 56 11.33 7.48 -14.75
N LEU A 57 11.28 7.74 -13.45
CA LEU A 57 11.51 9.06 -12.85
C LEU A 57 13.00 9.29 -12.56
N ILE A 58 13.69 8.26 -12.07
CA ILE A 58 15.13 8.34 -11.75
C ILE A 58 16.01 8.27 -13.02
N GLY A 59 15.52 7.64 -14.08
CA GLY A 59 16.25 7.47 -15.34
C GLY A 59 16.49 8.78 -16.12
N ARG A 60 15.65 9.81 -15.91
CA ARG A 60 15.80 11.10 -16.60
C ARG A 60 16.93 11.92 -15.98
N SER A 61 18.06 12.01 -16.68
CA SER A 61 19.29 12.67 -16.20
C SER A 61 19.11 14.13 -15.73
N ARG A 62 18.13 14.85 -16.28
CA ARG A 62 17.84 16.24 -15.92
C ARG A 62 17.02 16.40 -14.64
N GLU A 63 16.28 15.37 -14.24
CA GLU A 63 15.29 15.40 -13.15
C GLU A 63 15.57 14.36 -12.05
N ARG A 64 16.75 13.72 -12.06
CA ARG A 64 17.09 12.61 -11.15
C ARG A 64 16.87 12.95 -9.69
N GLY A 65 17.22 14.17 -9.27
CA GLY A 65 17.02 14.61 -7.88
C GLY A 65 15.55 14.58 -7.47
N ALA A 66 14.67 15.12 -8.32
CA ALA A 66 13.22 15.07 -8.09
C ALA A 66 12.68 13.64 -8.12
N GLY A 67 13.21 12.79 -9.01
CA GLY A 67 12.85 11.38 -9.09
C GLY A 67 13.21 10.58 -7.83
N ILE A 68 14.40 10.84 -7.26
CA ILE A 68 14.84 10.23 -6.00
C ILE A 68 13.94 10.68 -4.84
N MET A 69 13.62 11.97 -4.74
CA MET A 69 12.68 12.45 -3.72
C MET A 69 11.31 11.77 -3.82
N HIS A 70 10.77 11.62 -5.03
CA HIS A 70 9.50 10.92 -5.23
C HIS A 70 9.56 9.45 -4.82
N ALA A 71 10.68 8.77 -5.08
CA ALA A 71 10.88 7.40 -4.61
C ALA A 71 10.83 7.33 -3.08
N PHE A 72 11.54 8.22 -2.37
CA PHE A 72 11.47 8.28 -0.90
C PHE A 72 10.08 8.57 -0.37
N ILE A 73 9.36 9.53 -0.98
CA ILE A 73 7.97 9.85 -0.60
C ILE A 73 7.07 8.63 -0.80
N PHE A 74 7.21 7.92 -1.93
CA PHE A 74 6.44 6.71 -2.21
C PHE A 74 6.70 5.63 -1.15
N TRP A 75 7.96 5.32 -0.85
CA TRP A 75 8.31 4.33 0.16
C TRP A 75 7.89 4.73 1.58
N GLY A 76 8.03 6.02 1.93
CA GLY A 76 7.53 6.55 3.20
C GLY A 76 6.02 6.43 3.31
N ALA A 77 5.27 6.74 2.26
CA ALA A 77 3.82 6.59 2.22
C ALA A 77 3.40 5.11 2.34
N LEU A 78 4.15 4.17 1.77
CA LEU A 78 3.90 2.73 1.95
C LEU A 78 4.09 2.31 3.41
N LEU A 79 5.19 2.73 4.06
CA LEU A 79 5.45 2.42 5.46
C LEU A 79 4.36 2.98 6.39
N ILE A 80 3.97 4.25 6.18
CA ILE A 80 2.86 4.86 6.92
C ILE A 80 1.56 4.10 6.65
N GLY A 81 1.29 3.70 5.41
CA GLY A 81 0.10 2.93 5.06
C GLY A 81 0.03 1.58 5.79
N VAL A 82 1.17 0.88 5.93
CA VAL A 82 1.26 -0.35 6.75
C VAL A 82 0.94 -0.05 8.21
N ARG A 83 1.48 1.03 8.77
CA ARG A 83 1.19 1.44 10.15
C ARG A 83 -0.28 1.76 10.39
N GLU A 84 -0.89 2.53 9.50
CA GLU A 84 -2.31 2.87 9.61
C GLU A 84 -3.19 1.60 9.53
N LEU A 85 -2.82 0.62 8.69
CA LEU A 85 -3.50 -0.67 8.64
C LEU A 85 -3.37 -1.46 9.94
N THR A 86 -2.19 -1.49 10.55
CA THR A 86 -1.97 -2.12 11.84
C THR A 86 -2.79 -1.45 12.95
N LEU A 87 -2.76 -0.12 13.02
CA LEU A 87 -3.54 0.67 13.99
C LEU A 87 -5.05 0.49 13.82
N MET A 88 -5.52 0.35 12.57
CA MET A 88 -6.92 0.02 12.30
C MET A 88 -7.31 -1.32 12.94
N GLY A 89 -6.45 -2.34 12.82
CA GLY A 89 -6.66 -3.65 13.44
C GLY A 89 -6.50 -3.65 14.97
N GLU A 90 -5.57 -2.86 15.51
CA GLU A 90 -5.39 -2.69 16.96
C GLU A 90 -6.64 -2.14 17.67
N GLY A 91 -7.48 -1.40 16.95
CA GLY A 91 -8.77 -0.95 17.47
C GLY A 91 -9.76 -2.09 17.80
N PHE A 92 -9.52 -3.31 17.30
CA PHE A 92 -10.34 -4.50 17.55
C PHE A 92 -9.61 -5.54 18.39
N VAL A 93 -8.35 -5.80 18.05
CA VAL A 93 -7.52 -6.83 18.70
C VAL A 93 -6.20 -6.21 19.13
N SER A 94 -5.96 -6.14 20.43
CA SER A 94 -4.66 -5.72 20.96
C SER A 94 -3.56 -6.64 20.44
N GLY A 95 -2.47 -6.07 19.92
CA GLY A 95 -1.38 -6.85 19.32
C GLY A 95 -1.72 -7.38 17.92
N PHE A 96 -2.65 -6.76 17.18
CA PHE A 96 -3.02 -7.16 15.81
C PHE A 96 -1.79 -7.34 14.89
N GLN A 97 -0.73 -6.55 15.10
CA GLN A 97 0.52 -6.67 14.35
C GLN A 97 1.13 -8.08 14.39
N GLU A 98 1.05 -8.78 15.53
CA GLU A 98 1.63 -10.11 15.69
C GLU A 98 0.93 -11.16 14.81
N TYR A 99 -0.33 -10.93 14.48
CA TYR A 99 -1.11 -11.80 13.60
C TYR A 99 -0.84 -11.54 12.10
N LEU A 100 -0.15 -10.45 11.75
CA LEU A 100 0.18 -10.15 10.36
C LEU A 100 1.39 -10.98 9.91
N PRO A 101 1.27 -11.79 8.84
CA PRO A 101 2.41 -12.52 8.31
C PRO A 101 3.50 -11.53 7.89
N LEU A 102 4.75 -11.84 8.21
CA LEU A 102 5.95 -11.04 7.97
C LEU A 102 6.16 -9.83 8.89
N LEU A 103 5.14 -9.33 9.60
CA LEU A 103 5.25 -8.16 10.50
C LEU A 103 5.20 -8.51 12.00
N GLY A 104 4.97 -9.78 12.35
CA GLY A 104 5.10 -10.26 13.72
C GLY A 104 6.52 -10.18 14.26
N SER A 105 6.66 -10.18 15.59
CA SER A 105 7.94 -10.08 16.32
C SER A 105 8.96 -11.13 15.92
N GLU A 106 8.49 -12.32 15.53
CA GLU A 106 9.31 -13.46 15.13
C GLU A 106 9.94 -13.30 13.73
N SER A 107 9.50 -12.30 12.96
CA SER A 107 10.00 -12.02 11.61
C SER A 107 11.05 -10.92 11.63
N ILE A 108 12.13 -11.10 10.84
CA ILE A 108 13.17 -10.08 10.64
C ILE A 108 12.58 -8.76 10.14
N LEU A 109 11.57 -8.83 9.26
CA LEU A 109 10.87 -7.64 8.76
C LEU A 109 10.07 -6.94 9.86
N GLY A 110 9.45 -7.70 10.77
CA GLY A 110 8.77 -7.17 11.95
C GLY A 110 9.75 -6.47 12.90
N PHE A 111 10.91 -7.08 13.15
CA PHE A 111 11.97 -6.47 13.97
C PHE A 111 12.45 -5.13 13.41
N ILE A 112 12.71 -5.05 12.10
CA ILE A 112 13.11 -3.81 11.43
C ILE A 112 11.99 -2.76 11.53
N TYR A 113 10.75 -3.17 11.28
CA TYR A 113 9.59 -2.28 11.34
C TYR A 113 9.38 -1.70 12.74
N ILE A 114 9.43 -2.53 13.79
CA ILE A 114 9.31 -2.10 15.18
C ILE A 114 10.45 -1.15 15.53
N SER A 115 11.69 -1.44 15.12
CA SER A 115 12.86 -0.60 15.43
C SER A 115 12.81 0.79 14.79
N VAL A 116 12.05 0.98 13.71
CA VAL A 116 11.87 2.28 13.06
C VAL A 116 10.74 3.10 13.69
N TYR A 117 9.74 2.43 14.28
CA TYR A 117 8.50 3.06 14.77
C TYR A 117 8.35 3.10 16.30
N ASN A 118 9.24 2.44 17.04
CA ASN A 118 9.29 2.38 18.50
C ASN A 118 10.47 3.20 19.03
#